data_AF-A0A084IIN5-F1
#
_entry.id   AF-A0A084IIN5-F1
#
_cell.length_a   1.000
_cell.length_b   1.000
_cell.length_c   1.000
_cell.angle_alpha   90.00
_cell.angle_beta   90.00
_cell.angle_gamma   90.00
#
_symmetry.space_group_name_H-M   'P 1'
#
loop_
_entity.id
_entity.type
_entity.pdbx_description
1 polymer ?
#
loop_
_entity_poly.entity_id
_entity_poly.type
_entity_poly.pdbx_seq_one_letter_code
_entity_poly.pdbx_strand_id
1 'polypeptide(L)'
;MIENHIHRAENLALSHLDYVLWALAAIWGLGLILGMLKQIVVYRDFNDVTFCWLTVTLPIAAFFILMNMGATSFYGLASYIGWLEATMALVILVRTSIDNRNPFKAVLAFMVKIPVAILLAVNIVDFATGDKRQSRRMSAFFILLLSGFVIALVDDRSKGFLATGLLRRHGISQRGSTT
;
A
#
# COMPACT_ATOMS: atom_id res chain seq x y z
N MET A 1 29.55 -5.30 -37.52
CA MET A 1 29.08 -3.88 -37.53
C MET A 1 27.69 -3.74 -36.94
N ILE A 2 26.71 -4.58 -37.30
CA ILE A 2 25.34 -4.58 -36.74
C ILE A 2 25.32 -4.89 -35.23
N GLU A 3 26.14 -5.84 -34.78
CA GLU A 3 26.25 -6.28 -33.37
C GLU A 3 26.67 -5.15 -32.41
N ASN A 4 27.58 -4.26 -32.85
CA ASN A 4 27.98 -3.08 -32.07
C ASN A 4 26.86 -2.03 -31.94
N HIS A 5 25.95 -1.96 -32.91
CA HIS A 5 24.79 -1.06 -32.83
C HIS A 5 23.70 -1.64 -31.90
N ILE A 6 23.51 -2.96 -31.89
CA ILE A 6 22.58 -3.64 -30.97
C ILE A 6 23.05 -3.49 -29.53
N HIS A 7 24.31 -3.78 -29.23
CA HIS A 7 24.85 -3.61 -27.87
C HIS A 7 24.88 -2.14 -27.41
N ARG A 8 25.07 -1.17 -28.30
CA ARG A 8 24.92 0.24 -27.93
C ARG A 8 23.47 0.60 -27.60
N ALA A 9 22.50 0.06 -28.33
CA ALA A 9 21.08 0.31 -28.08
C ALA A 9 20.61 -0.34 -26.77
N GLU A 10 21.03 -1.56 -26.47
CA GLU A 10 20.74 -2.24 -25.20
C GLU A 10 21.33 -1.48 -24.01
N ASN A 11 22.60 -1.04 -24.11
CA ASN A 11 23.25 -0.30 -23.03
C ASN A 11 22.62 1.09 -22.82
N LEU A 12 22.20 1.78 -23.88
CA LEU A 12 21.42 3.01 -23.73
C LEU A 12 20.07 2.75 -23.06
N ALA A 13 19.33 1.73 -23.50
CA ALA A 13 18.03 1.38 -22.93
C ALA A 13 18.13 1.02 -21.44
N LEU A 14 19.15 0.24 -21.06
CA LEU A 14 19.44 -0.09 -19.66
C LEU A 14 19.78 1.14 -18.83
N SER A 15 20.64 2.04 -19.34
CA SER A 15 20.96 3.27 -18.63
C SER A 15 19.74 4.17 -18.40
N HIS A 16 18.82 4.23 -19.37
CA HIS A 16 17.58 4.99 -19.22
C HIS A 16 16.63 4.37 -18.17
N LEU A 17 16.58 3.04 -18.09
CA LEU A 17 15.78 2.35 -17.07
C LEU A 17 16.27 2.66 -15.66
N ASP A 18 17.58 2.73 -15.44
CA ASP A 18 18.15 3.09 -14.12
C ASP A 18 17.71 4.48 -13.68
N TYR A 19 17.78 5.48 -14.56
CA TYR A 19 17.31 6.84 -14.24
C TYR A 19 15.82 6.88 -13.92
N VAL A 20 15.00 6.12 -14.65
CA VAL A 20 13.56 6.04 -14.38
C VAL A 20 13.29 5.40 -13.02
N LEU A 21 14.00 4.32 -12.68
CA LEU A 21 13.87 3.66 -11.38
C LEU A 21 14.27 4.59 -10.23
N TRP A 22 15.37 5.32 -10.36
CA TRP A 22 15.79 6.31 -9.37
C TRP A 22 14.79 7.45 -9.23
N ALA A 23 14.22 7.93 -10.33
CA ALA A 23 13.17 8.96 -10.30
C ALA A 23 11.90 8.45 -9.59
N LEU A 24 11.46 7.22 -9.87
CA LEU A 24 10.32 6.60 -9.19
C LEU A 24 10.58 6.39 -7.70
N ALA A 25 11.78 5.94 -7.33
CA ALA A 25 12.19 5.79 -5.95
C ALA A 25 12.22 7.14 -5.20
N ALA A 26 12.68 8.21 -5.86
CA ALA A 26 12.66 9.56 -5.30
C ALA A 26 11.24 10.08 -5.09
N ILE A 27 10.34 9.88 -6.06
CA ILE A 27 8.91 10.24 -5.93
C ILE A 27 8.26 9.46 -4.78
N TRP A 28 8.53 8.16 -4.69
CA TRP A 28 8.03 7.32 -3.61
C TRP A 28 8.56 7.77 -2.24
N GLY A 29 9.86 8.06 -2.13
CA GLY A 29 10.48 8.59 -0.91
C GLY A 29 9.91 9.94 -0.48
N LEU A 30 9.65 10.83 -1.44
CA LEU A 30 8.96 12.10 -1.19
C LEU A 30 7.55 11.86 -0.62
N GLY A 31 6.80 10.91 -1.19
CA GLY A 31 5.50 10.49 -0.67
C GLY A 31 5.57 9.96 0.77
N LEU A 32 6.57 9.13 1.09
CA LEU A 32 6.78 8.64 2.44
C LEU A 32 7.05 9.78 3.44
N ILE A 33 7.94 10.69 3.10
CA ILE A 33 8.27 11.84 3.96
C ILE A 33 7.03 12.70 4.19
N LEU A 34 6.30 13.04 3.13
CA LEU A 34 5.07 13.84 3.24
C LEU A 34 3.98 13.12 4.04
N GLY A 35 3.91 11.80 3.94
CA GLY A 35 2.99 10.97 4.72
C GLY A 35 3.35 10.96 6.21
N MET A 36 4.63 10.79 6.55
CA MET A 36 5.11 10.84 7.93
C MET A 36 4.94 12.23 8.55
N LEU A 37 5.12 13.29 7.76
CA LEU A 37 4.86 14.68 8.16
C LEU A 37 3.37 15.05 8.17
N LYS A 38 2.47 14.10 7.89
CA LYS A 38 1.01 14.28 7.86
C LYS A 38 0.52 15.36 6.88
N GLN A 39 1.29 15.66 5.84
CA GLN A 39 0.91 16.60 4.78
C GLN A 39 0.03 15.95 3.69
N ILE A 40 0.12 14.63 3.57
CA ILE A 40 -0.78 13.77 2.80
C ILE A 40 -1.31 12.67 3.72
N VAL A 41 -2.56 12.25 3.50
CA VAL A 41 -3.13 11.13 4.22
C VAL A 41 -2.81 9.88 3.42
N VAL A 42 -1.83 9.11 3.89
CA VAL A 42 -1.54 7.79 3.35
C VAL A 42 -2.58 6.84 3.90
N TYR A 43 -2.46 6.35 5.13
CA TYR A 43 -3.50 5.49 5.73
C TYR A 43 -4.41 6.28 6.66
N ARG A 44 -5.73 6.21 6.46
CA ARG A 44 -6.72 6.88 7.34
C ARG A 44 -6.83 6.22 8.72
N ASP A 45 -6.65 4.91 8.77
CA ASP A 45 -6.71 4.12 9.99
C ASP A 45 -6.03 2.77 9.73
N PHE A 46 -5.96 1.93 10.77
CA PHE A 46 -5.44 0.57 10.62
C PHE A 46 -6.33 -0.31 9.75
N ASN A 47 -7.63 -0.01 9.61
CA ASN A 47 -8.50 -0.76 8.69
C ASN A 47 -8.06 -0.54 7.23
N ASP A 48 -7.67 0.68 6.85
CA ASP A 48 -7.16 1.03 5.54
C ASP A 48 -5.85 0.28 5.21
N VAL A 49 -4.99 0.07 6.23
CA VAL A 49 -3.81 -0.81 6.13
C VAL A 49 -4.24 -2.25 5.85
N THR A 50 -5.24 -2.76 6.58
CA THR A 50 -5.76 -4.12 6.35
C THR A 50 -6.35 -4.29 4.96
N PHE A 51 -7.07 -3.30 4.42
CA PHE A 51 -7.56 -3.34 3.02
C PHE A 51 -6.41 -3.43 2.01
N CYS A 52 -5.33 -2.69 2.23
CA CYS A 52 -4.15 -2.77 1.36
C CYS A 52 -3.47 -4.14 1.47
N TRP A 53 -3.39 -4.72 2.66
CA TRP A 53 -2.87 -6.08 2.85
C TRP A 53 -3.74 -7.13 2.16
N LEU A 54 -5.08 -7.03 2.29
CA LEU A 54 -6.03 -7.91 1.61
C LEU A 54 -5.92 -7.82 0.08
N THR A 55 -5.52 -6.68 -0.47
CA THR A 55 -5.32 -6.54 -1.92
C THR A 55 -4.25 -7.52 -2.43
N VAL A 56 -3.27 -7.89 -1.60
CA VAL A 56 -2.21 -8.85 -1.95
C VAL A 56 -2.58 -10.27 -1.54
N THR A 57 -3.15 -10.47 -0.35
CA THR A 57 -3.38 -11.82 0.17
C THR A 57 -4.67 -12.47 -0.33
N LEU A 58 -5.70 -11.66 -0.62
CA LEU A 58 -6.97 -12.16 -1.11
C LEU A 58 -6.90 -12.81 -2.50
N PRO A 59 -6.18 -12.27 -3.52
CA PRO A 59 -6.04 -12.97 -4.80
C PRO A 59 -5.32 -14.32 -4.64
N ILE A 60 -4.31 -14.39 -3.78
CA ILE A 60 -3.59 -15.65 -3.47
C ILE A 60 -4.54 -16.66 -2.81
N ALA A 61 -5.28 -16.23 -1.78
CA ALA A 61 -6.23 -17.09 -1.09
C ALA A 61 -7.35 -17.57 -2.02
N ALA A 62 -7.91 -16.66 -2.83
CA ALA A 62 -8.93 -16.98 -3.83
C ALA A 62 -8.43 -17.99 -4.86
N PHE A 63 -7.18 -17.84 -5.34
CA PHE A 63 -6.55 -18.79 -6.24
C PHE A 63 -6.54 -20.21 -5.65
N PHE A 64 -6.01 -20.37 -4.43
CA PHE A 64 -5.94 -21.68 -3.80
C PHE A 64 -7.32 -22.28 -3.52
N ILE A 65 -8.28 -21.48 -3.03
CA ILE A 65 -9.65 -21.96 -2.76
C ILE A 65 -10.30 -22.46 -4.05
N LEU A 66 -10.24 -21.68 -5.15
CA LEU A 66 -10.86 -22.06 -6.42
C LEU A 66 -10.21 -23.30 -7.03
N MET A 67 -8.88 -23.43 -6.96
CA MET A 67 -8.17 -24.63 -7.38
C MET A 67 -8.62 -25.87 -6.58
N ASN A 68 -8.79 -25.74 -5.26
CA ASN A 68 -9.28 -26.83 -4.41
C ASN A 68 -10.76 -27.18 -4.66
N MET A 69 -11.55 -26.23 -5.17
CA MET A 69 -12.94 -26.47 -5.59
C MET A 69 -13.04 -27.09 -7.00
N GLY A 70 -11.91 -27.37 -7.66
CA GLY A 70 -11.89 -27.99 -8.99
C GLY A 70 -12.02 -27.01 -10.15
N ALA A 71 -11.70 -25.73 -9.96
CA ALA A 71 -11.63 -24.78 -11.08
C ALA A 71 -10.52 -25.20 -12.07
N THR A 72 -10.89 -25.51 -13.31
CA THR A 72 -9.95 -25.98 -14.36
C THR A 72 -9.64 -24.94 -15.42
N SER A 73 -10.47 -23.89 -15.55
CA SER A 73 -10.29 -22.83 -16.54
C SER A 73 -9.37 -21.73 -16.00
N PHE A 74 -8.16 -21.63 -16.57
CA PHE A 74 -7.21 -20.56 -16.26
C PHE A 74 -7.81 -19.17 -16.51
N TYR A 75 -8.48 -18.96 -17.66
CA TYR A 75 -9.10 -17.68 -17.98
C TYR A 75 -10.23 -17.31 -17.01
N GLY A 76 -11.04 -18.29 -16.60
CA GLY A 76 -12.09 -18.06 -15.60
C GLY A 76 -11.50 -17.62 -14.27
N LEU A 77 -10.47 -18.32 -13.80
CA LEU A 77 -9.79 -18.03 -12.55
C LEU A 77 -9.09 -16.66 -12.59
N ALA A 78 -8.32 -16.38 -13.64
CA ALA A 78 -7.65 -15.10 -13.83
C ALA A 78 -8.63 -13.92 -13.92
N SER A 79 -9.75 -14.09 -14.64
CA SER A 79 -10.76 -13.03 -14.75
C SER A 79 -11.44 -12.73 -13.40
N TYR A 80 -11.75 -13.76 -12.61
CA TYR A 80 -12.34 -13.60 -11.28
C TYR A 80 -11.39 -12.89 -10.32
N ILE A 81 -10.12 -13.32 -10.27
CA ILE A 81 -9.09 -12.68 -9.45
C ILE A 81 -8.87 -11.23 -9.90
N GLY A 82 -8.77 -10.98 -11.21
CA GLY A 82 -8.59 -9.63 -11.74
C GLY A 82 -9.75 -8.70 -11.39
N TRP A 83 -10.99 -9.19 -11.45
CA TRP A 83 -12.17 -8.44 -11.00
C TRP A 83 -12.11 -8.08 -9.51
N LEU A 84 -11.66 -9.01 -8.69
CA LEU A 84 -11.52 -8.81 -7.26
C LEU A 84 -10.46 -7.77 -6.93
N GLU A 85 -9.28 -7.88 -7.55
CA GLU A 85 -8.18 -6.92 -7.37
C GLU A 85 -8.58 -5.53 -7.87
N ALA A 86 -9.22 -5.44 -9.04
CA ALA A 86 -9.72 -4.18 -9.57
C ALA A 86 -10.73 -3.51 -8.63
N THR A 87 -11.62 -4.29 -8.02
CA THR A 87 -12.60 -3.79 -7.05
C THR A 87 -11.91 -3.26 -5.79
N MET A 88 -10.93 -3.99 -5.24
CA MET A 88 -10.16 -3.53 -4.07
C MET A 88 -9.34 -2.28 -4.39
N ALA A 89 -8.64 -2.27 -5.53
CA ALA A 89 -7.88 -1.12 -5.99
C ALA A 89 -8.77 0.12 -6.16
N LEU A 90 -9.98 -0.04 -6.72
CA LEU A 90 -10.96 1.04 -6.86
C LEU A 90 -11.42 1.57 -5.50
N VAL A 91 -11.74 0.69 -4.55
CA VAL A 91 -12.13 1.09 -3.19
C VAL A 91 -11.01 1.89 -2.51
N ILE A 92 -9.76 1.43 -2.62
CA ILE A 92 -8.60 2.13 -2.05
C ILE A 92 -8.42 3.49 -2.74
N LEU A 93 -8.52 3.54 -4.07
CA LEU A 93 -8.38 4.77 -4.85
C LEU A 93 -9.43 5.81 -4.46
N VAL A 94 -10.70 5.41 -4.38
CA VAL A 94 -11.82 6.29 -3.99
C VAL A 94 -11.59 6.84 -2.58
N ARG A 95 -11.27 5.98 -1.60
CA ARG A 95 -11.02 6.41 -0.22
C ARG A 95 -9.84 7.39 -0.14
N THR A 96 -8.75 7.05 -0.83
CA THR A 96 -7.53 7.89 -0.87
C THR A 96 -7.79 9.25 -1.51
N SER A 97 -8.64 9.30 -2.54
CA SER A 97 -9.06 10.54 -3.21
C SER A 97 -9.99 11.40 -2.33
N ILE A 98 -10.84 10.78 -1.53
CA ILE A 98 -11.69 11.50 -0.56
C ILE A 98 -10.83 12.13 0.54
N ASP A 99 -9.82 11.42 1.03
CA ASP A 99 -8.92 11.91 2.08
C ASP A 99 -7.98 13.02 1.60
N ASN A 100 -7.59 12.95 0.33
CA ASN A 100 -6.69 13.91 -0.30
C ASN A 100 -7.43 14.68 -1.39
N ARG A 101 -8.06 15.81 -1.04
CA ARG A 101 -8.80 16.66 -1.99
C ARG A 101 -8.00 17.10 -3.21
N ASN A 102 -6.67 17.20 -3.09
CA ASN A 102 -5.81 17.50 -4.22
C ASN A 102 -5.43 16.19 -4.95
N PRO A 103 -5.73 16.05 -6.26
CA PRO A 103 -5.48 14.83 -7.01
C PRO A 103 -4.00 14.42 -7.03
N PHE A 104 -3.07 15.38 -7.05
CA PHE A 104 -1.63 15.07 -7.01
C PHE A 104 -1.23 14.42 -5.68
N LYS A 105 -1.80 14.89 -4.57
CA LYS A 105 -1.58 14.28 -3.24
C LYS A 105 -2.21 12.89 -3.16
N ALA A 106 -3.38 12.69 -3.78
CA ALA A 106 -4.04 11.40 -3.83
C ALA A 106 -3.22 10.37 -4.61
N VAL A 107 -2.69 10.74 -5.79
CA VAL A 107 -1.81 9.87 -6.59
C VAL A 107 -0.55 9.52 -5.81
N LEU A 108 0.09 10.52 -5.19
CA LEU A 108 1.29 10.30 -4.38
C LEU A 108 1.02 9.38 -3.18
N ALA A 109 -0.09 9.59 -2.48
CA ALA A 109 -0.49 8.73 -1.36
C ALA A 109 -0.76 7.29 -1.82
N PHE A 110 -1.41 7.11 -2.98
CA PHE A 110 -1.66 5.81 -3.56
C PHE A 110 -0.37 5.09 -3.97
N MET A 111 0.59 5.83 -4.57
CA MET A 111 1.92 5.33 -4.91
C MET A 111 2.72 4.88 -3.69
N VAL A 112 2.46 5.44 -2.50
CA VAL A 112 3.09 5.00 -1.25
C VAL A 112 2.38 3.80 -0.66
N LYS A 113 1.03 3.81 -0.64
CA LYS A 113 0.19 2.77 -0.02
C LYS A 113 0.51 1.37 -0.54
N ILE A 114 0.51 1.21 -1.87
CA ILE A 114 0.60 -0.10 -2.50
C ILE A 114 1.97 -0.75 -2.25
N PRO A 115 3.12 -0.10 -2.55
CA PRO A 115 4.43 -0.70 -2.31
C PRO A 115 4.68 -1.04 -0.85
N VAL A 116 4.28 -0.16 0.10
CA VAL A 116 4.44 -0.45 1.53
C VAL A 116 3.65 -1.70 1.93
N ALA A 117 2.40 -1.84 1.44
CA ALA A 117 1.58 -3.01 1.72
C ALA A 117 2.15 -4.29 1.10
N ILE A 118 2.65 -4.22 -0.14
CA ILE A 118 3.30 -5.35 -0.82
C ILE A 118 4.56 -5.77 -0.07
N LEU A 119 5.45 -4.82 0.26
CA LEU A 119 6.68 -5.12 1.00
C LEU A 119 6.36 -5.77 2.35
N LEU A 120 5.36 -5.28 3.07
CA LEU A 120 4.94 -5.88 4.33
C LEU A 120 4.40 -7.30 4.12
N ALA A 121 3.55 -7.51 3.12
CA ALA A 121 2.97 -8.82 2.82
C ALA A 121 4.05 -9.86 2.44
N VAL A 122 4.98 -9.50 1.56
CA VAL A 122 6.09 -10.39 1.15
C VAL A 122 6.94 -10.79 2.35
N ASN A 123 7.33 -9.84 3.20
CA ASN A 123 8.14 -10.14 4.38
C ASN A 123 7.38 -11.01 5.41
N ILE A 124 6.06 -10.84 5.54
CA ILE A 124 5.24 -11.71 6.40
C ILE A 124 5.21 -13.14 5.85
N VAL A 125 5.03 -13.31 4.55
CA VAL A 125 5.07 -14.62 3.89
C VAL A 125 6.44 -15.27 4.09
N ASP A 126 7.52 -14.55 3.76
CA ASP A 126 8.90 -15.08 3.93
C ASP A 126 9.24 -15.41 5.38
N PHE A 127 8.69 -14.68 6.35
CA PHE A 127 8.84 -15.00 7.76
C PHE A 127 8.13 -16.32 8.13
N ALA A 128 6.97 -16.58 7.54
CA ALA A 128 6.15 -17.76 7.81
C ALA A 128 6.66 -19.01 7.07
N THR A 129 7.03 -18.88 5.80
CA THR A 129 7.36 -20.00 4.90
C THR A 129 8.86 -20.15 4.61
N GLY A 130 9.70 -19.21 5.04
CA GLY A 130 11.13 -19.22 4.68
C GLY A 130 11.89 -20.43 5.22
N ASP A 131 12.50 -21.20 4.32
CA ASP A 131 13.24 -22.43 4.66
C ASP A 131 14.50 -22.20 5.51
N LYS A 132 15.11 -21.02 5.39
CA LYS A 132 16.37 -20.67 6.06
C LYS A 132 16.12 -19.79 7.29
N ARG A 133 16.70 -20.17 8.43
CA ARG A 133 16.66 -19.37 9.69
C ARG A 133 17.15 -17.93 9.49
N GLN A 134 18.14 -17.72 8.62
CA GLN A 134 18.65 -16.39 8.29
C GLN A 134 17.64 -15.53 7.51
N SER A 135 16.92 -16.13 6.55
CA SER A 135 15.86 -15.44 5.79
C SER A 135 14.72 -14.98 6.72
N ARG A 136 14.28 -15.86 7.63
CA ARG A 136 13.24 -15.54 8.61
C ARG A 136 13.66 -14.41 9.56
N ARG A 137 14.92 -14.38 10.00
CA ARG A 137 15.44 -13.28 10.84
C ARG A 137 15.45 -11.94 10.09
N MET A 138 15.91 -11.95 8.84
CA MET A 138 15.92 -10.75 8.01
C MET A 138 14.49 -10.23 7.77
N SER A 139 13.57 -11.15 7.44
CA SER A 139 12.15 -10.83 7.26
C SER A 139 11.54 -10.26 8.53
N ALA A 140 11.82 -10.83 9.71
CA ALA A 140 11.35 -10.30 10.99
C ALA A 140 11.84 -8.87 11.25
N PHE A 141 13.10 -8.58 10.93
CA PHE A 141 13.65 -7.22 11.03
C PHE A 141 12.91 -6.25 10.11
N PHE A 142 12.69 -6.62 8.84
CA PHE A 142 11.94 -5.80 7.90
C PHE A 142 10.48 -5.61 8.31
N ILE A 143 9.82 -6.65 8.84
CA ILE A 143 8.46 -6.52 9.38
C ILE A 143 8.42 -5.47 10.49
N LEU A 144 9.34 -5.51 11.45
CA LEU A 144 9.38 -4.53 12.55
C LEU A 144 9.62 -3.11 12.02
N LEU A 145 10.56 -2.95 11.11
CA LEU A 145 10.88 -1.66 10.49
C LEU A 145 9.69 -1.11 9.70
N LEU A 146 9.09 -1.90 8.82
CA LEU A 146 7.93 -1.51 8.02
C LEU A 146 6.70 -1.25 8.90
N SER A 147 6.50 -2.02 9.97
CA SER A 147 5.43 -1.77 10.93
C SER A 147 5.59 -0.39 11.58
N GLY A 148 6.82 0.01 11.93
CA GLY A 148 7.12 1.36 12.41
C GLY A 148 6.74 2.44 11.39
N PHE A 149 7.08 2.24 10.11
CA PHE A 149 6.66 3.14 9.04
C PHE A 149 5.13 3.19 8.89
N VAL A 150 4.45 2.05 8.90
CA VAL A 150 2.99 1.99 8.80
C VAL A 150 2.35 2.79 9.94
N ILE A 151 2.79 2.59 11.18
CA ILE A 151 2.30 3.36 12.33
C ILE A 151 2.55 4.85 12.13
N ALA A 152 3.72 5.25 11.65
CA ALA A 152 4.04 6.63 11.35
C ALA A 152 3.19 7.22 10.21
N LEU A 153 2.75 6.39 9.26
CA LEU A 153 1.93 6.80 8.11
C LEU A 153 0.42 6.83 8.42
N VAL A 154 -0.05 6.05 9.40
CA VAL A 154 -1.46 6.05 9.83
C VAL A 154 -1.82 7.38 10.49
N ASP A 155 -2.81 8.08 9.93
CA ASP A 155 -3.40 9.31 10.48
C ASP A 155 -4.77 8.97 11.06
N ASP A 156 -4.85 8.68 12.36
CA ASP A 156 -6.05 8.16 13.03
C ASP A 156 -7.19 9.18 13.12
N ARG A 157 -7.83 9.45 11.98
CA ARG A 157 -9.01 10.32 11.88
C ARG A 157 -10.29 9.66 12.36
N SER A 158 -10.26 8.33 12.56
CA SER A 158 -11.40 7.54 13.02
C SER A 158 -11.86 7.94 14.44
N LYS A 159 -10.91 8.32 15.29
CA LYS A 159 -11.18 8.81 16.66
C LYS A 159 -11.98 10.10 16.71
N GLY A 160 -11.87 10.95 15.69
CA GLY A 160 -12.65 12.21 15.62
C GLY A 160 -14.15 11.96 15.53
N PHE A 161 -14.59 10.99 14.72
CA PHE A 161 -16.02 10.75 14.53
C PHE A 161 -16.70 10.14 15.78
N LEU A 162 -16.03 9.20 16.46
CA LEU A 162 -16.54 8.60 17.70
C LEU A 162 -16.46 9.57 18.89
N ALA A 163 -15.38 10.33 19.03
CA ALA A 163 -15.25 11.33 20.09
C ALA A 163 -16.26 12.47 19.91
N THR A 164 -16.44 12.99 18.69
CA THR A 164 -17.45 14.01 18.41
C THR A 164 -18.88 13.47 18.58
N GLY A 165 -19.15 12.21 18.23
CA GLY A 165 -20.43 11.55 18.48
C GLY A 165 -20.75 11.36 19.97
N LEU A 166 -19.75 10.99 20.77
CA LEU A 166 -19.88 10.83 22.22
C LEU A 166 -19.99 12.16 22.96
N LEU A 167 -19.18 13.16 22.59
CA LEU A 167 -19.25 14.52 23.14
C LEU A 167 -20.58 15.21 22.81
N ARG A 168 -21.11 14.98 21.61
CA ARG A 168 -22.43 15.48 21.18
C ARG A 168 -23.59 14.77 21.90
N ARG A 169 -23.43 13.48 22.27
CA ARG A 169 -24.40 12.74 23.09
C ARG A 169 -24.36 13.11 24.58
N HIS A 170 -23.21 13.58 25.09
CA HIS A 170 -23.06 13.98 26.50
C HIS A 170 -23.28 15.47 26.76
N GLY A 171 -23.73 16.25 25.77
CA GLY A 171 -24.19 17.62 26.00
C GLY A 171 -23.14 18.58 26.56
N ILE A 172 -21.85 18.27 26.42
CA ILE A 172 -20.78 19.18 26.85
C ILE A 172 -20.60 20.22 25.73
N SER A 173 -21.55 21.15 25.68
CA SER A 173 -21.43 22.42 24.99
C SER A 173 -20.24 23.16 25.60
N GLN A 174 -19.14 23.31 24.85
CA GLN A 174 -18.13 24.30 25.19
C GLN A 174 -18.76 25.70 25.09
N ARG A 175 -19.30 26.16 26.21
CA ARG A 175 -19.75 27.53 26.41
C ARG A 175 -18.64 28.23 27.20
N GLY A 176 -17.93 29.13 26.52
CA GLY A 176 -17.23 30.25 27.16
C GLY A 176 -15.71 30.13 27.25
N SER A 177 -15.01 30.71 26.27
CA SER A 177 -13.81 31.50 26.54
C SER A 177 -13.84 32.76 25.67
N THR A 178 -14.69 33.69 26.04
CA THR A 178 -14.49 35.11 25.75
C THR A 178 -13.94 35.74 27.01
N THR A 179 -12.63 35.96 27.03
CA THR A 179 -11.88 37.13 27.54
C THR A 179 -10.40 36.79 27.48
#